data_AF-A0A7V3VT19-F1
#
_entry.id   AF-A0A7V3VT19-F1
#
_cell.length_a   1.000
_cell.length_b   1.000
_cell.length_c   1.000
_cell.angle_alpha   90.00
_cell.angle_beta   90.00
_cell.angle_gamma   90.00
#
_symmetry.space_group_name_H-M   'P 1'
#
loop_
_entity.id
_entity.type
_entity.pdbx_description
1 polymer ?
#
loop_
_entity_poly.entity_id
_entity_poly.type
_entity_poly.pdbx_seq_one_letter_code
_entity_poly.pdbx_strand_id
1 'polypeptide(L)'
;MRNKMKVMENVSGYLFILPSLIVMSVFVFWPVGYSFYLSFFNWDYAHLKSPQFIGLSNYAQLFELTSPPPYSFLYALLYDAFYVTLTVFIVFSI
;
A
#
# COMPACT_ATOMS: atom_id res chain seq x y z
N MET A 1 17.32 34.26 -23.03
CA MET A 1 16.00 34.52 -22.39
C MET A 1 15.05 33.31 -22.48
N ARG A 2 14.96 32.60 -23.61
CA ARG A 2 14.07 31.43 -23.82
C ARG A 2 14.24 30.24 -22.85
N ASN A 3 15.46 29.96 -22.37
CA ASN A 3 15.69 28.87 -21.40
C ASN A 3 15.19 29.19 -19.98
N LYS A 4 15.24 30.46 -19.54
CA LYS A 4 14.72 30.85 -18.21
C LYS A 4 13.21 30.66 -18.12
N MET A 5 12.49 30.97 -19.20
CA MET A 5 11.04 30.81 -19.26
C MET A 5 10.63 29.33 -19.17
N LYS A 6 11.32 28.43 -19.87
CA LYS A 6 11.08 26.96 -19.76
C LYS A 6 11.33 26.42 -18.36
N VAL A 7 12.37 26.91 -17.68
CA VAL A 7 12.66 26.51 -16.28
C VAL A 7 11.56 27.01 -15.34
N MET A 8 11.10 28.26 -15.51
CA MET A 8 10.03 28.83 -14.68
C MET A 8 8.69 28.11 -14.88
N GLU A 9 8.37 27.72 -16.10
CA GLU A 9 7.16 26.94 -16.43
C GLU A 9 7.20 25.56 -15.77
N ASN A 10 8.33 24.85 -15.87
CA ASN A 10 8.51 23.55 -15.21
C ASN A 10 8.41 23.66 -13.68
N VAL A 11 9.05 24.66 -13.07
CA VAL A 11 8.99 24.91 -11.62
C VAL A 11 7.55 25.19 -11.18
N SER A 12 6.80 25.97 -11.96
CA SER A 12 5.40 26.27 -11.66
C SER A 12 4.53 25.02 -11.69
N GLY A 13 4.76 24.12 -12.66
CA GLY A 13 4.09 22.81 -12.72
C GLY A 13 4.37 21.93 -11.50
N TYR A 14 5.63 21.85 -11.06
CA TYR A 14 5.97 21.12 -9.84
C TYR A 14 5.36 21.74 -8.58
N LEU A 15 5.35 23.06 -8.46
CA LEU A 15 4.72 23.76 -7.34
C LEU A 15 3.21 23.53 -7.27
N PHE A 16 2.54 23.32 -8.41
CA PHE A 16 1.12 23.03 -8.44
C PHE A 16 0.78 21.65 -7.86
N ILE A 17 1.60 20.63 -8.14
CA ILE A 17 1.40 19.27 -7.60
C ILE A 17 1.99 19.08 -6.20
N LEU A 18 2.90 19.96 -5.76
CA LEU A 18 3.62 19.86 -4.50
C LEU A 18 2.68 19.74 -3.27
N PRO A 19 1.59 20.52 -3.12
CA PRO A 19 0.69 20.40 -1.98
C PRO A 19 0.03 19.02 -1.89
N SER A 20 -0.46 18.48 -3.02
CA SER A 20 -1.02 17.13 -3.05
C SER A 20 0.03 16.06 -2.73
N LEU A 21 1.25 16.22 -3.24
CA LEU A 21 2.35 15.29 -2.96
C LEU A 21 2.74 15.29 -1.49
N ILE A 22 2.76 16.45 -0.83
CA ILE A 22 3.02 16.56 0.60
C ILE A 22 1.95 15.81 1.39
N VAL A 23 0.67 16.05 1.09
CA VAL A 23 -0.44 15.38 1.77
C VAL A 23 -0.37 13.86 1.55
N MET A 24 -0.19 13.40 0.32
CA MET A 24 -0.02 11.97 0.03
C MET A 24 1.18 11.37 0.75
N SER A 25 2.29 12.09 0.83
CA SER A 25 3.50 11.60 1.51
C SER A 25 3.29 11.40 3.00
N VAL A 26 2.63 12.35 3.67
CA VAL A 26 2.38 12.28 5.11
C VAL A 26 1.32 11.24 5.46
N PHE A 27 0.24 11.16 4.69
CA PHE A 27 -0.92 10.35 5.06
C PHE A 27 -1.01 8.99 4.37
N VAL A 28 -0.27 8.78 3.28
CA VAL A 28 -0.28 7.51 2.53
C VAL A 28 1.11 6.88 2.56
N PHE A 29 2.12 7.54 2.00
CA PHE A 29 3.43 6.91 1.84
C PHE A 29 4.14 6.66 3.17
N TRP A 30 4.03 7.59 4.13
CA TRP A 30 4.63 7.43 5.44
C TRP A 30 4.05 6.25 6.23
N PRO A 31 2.72 6.12 6.43
CA PRO A 31 2.15 4.95 7.11
C PRO A 31 2.44 3.62 6.41
N VAL A 32 2.44 3.60 5.07
CA VAL A 32 2.79 2.40 4.28
C VAL A 32 4.24 2.00 4.52
N GLY A 33 5.17 2.95 4.42
CA GLY A 33 6.58 2.71 4.68
C GLY A 33 6.85 2.26 6.12
N TYR A 34 6.16 2.86 7.10
CA TYR A 34 6.28 2.46 8.50
C TYR A 34 5.70 1.07 8.77
N SER A 35 4.58 0.72 8.13
CA SER A 35 3.99 -0.62 8.20
C SER A 35 4.92 -1.67 7.58
N PHE A 36 5.56 -1.33 6.46
CA PHE A 36 6.58 -2.17 5.85
C PHE A 36 7.83 -2.31 6.74
N TYR A 37 8.26 -1.25 7.41
CA TYR A 37 9.35 -1.34 8.39
C TYR A 37 8.97 -2.27 9.54
N LEU A 38 7.77 -2.12 10.11
CA LEU A 38 7.29 -2.93 11.22
C LEU A 38 7.09 -4.42 10.86
N SER A 39 6.90 -4.76 9.59
CA SER A 39 6.74 -6.17 9.19
C SER A 39 7.97 -7.04 9.45
N PHE A 40 9.15 -6.41 9.62
CA PHE A 40 10.39 -7.09 10.01
C PHE A 40 10.56 -7.24 11.54
N PHE A 41 9.62 -6.71 12.31
CA PHE A 41 9.65 -6.74 13.77
C PHE A 41 8.53 -7.62 14.30
N ASN A 42 8.80 -8.30 15.41
CA ASN A 42 7.77 -8.83 16.27
C ASN A 42 7.30 -7.68 17.15
N TRP A 43 6.10 -7.18 16.85
CA TRP A 43 5.50 -6.06 17.54
C TRP A 43 4.09 -6.43 17.97
N ASP A 44 3.72 -6.00 19.17
CA ASP A 44 2.43 -6.28 19.77
C ASP A 44 1.88 -4.97 20.34
N TYR A 45 0.98 -4.35 19.57
CA TYR A 45 0.35 -3.10 20.00
C TYR A 45 -0.54 -3.28 21.22
N ALA A 46 -1.17 -4.46 21.35
CA ALA A 46 -2.11 -4.74 22.43
C ALA A 46 -1.41 -4.81 23.79
N HIS A 47 -0.15 -5.28 23.81
CA HIS A 47 0.63 -5.42 25.04
C HIS A 47 1.74 -4.37 25.19
N LEU A 48 1.78 -3.34 24.33
CA LEU A 48 2.80 -2.27 24.34
C LEU A 48 4.24 -2.81 24.43
N LYS A 49 4.51 -3.96 23.81
CA LYS A 49 5.85 -4.56 23.84
C LYS A 49 6.77 -3.78 22.92
N SER A 50 8.03 -3.63 23.35
CA SER A 50 9.07 -3.05 22.50
C SER A 50 9.23 -3.89 21.23
N PRO A 51 9.20 -3.29 20.03
CA PRO A 51 9.37 -4.03 18.78
C PRO A 51 10.74 -4.71 18.75
N GLN A 52 10.75 -6.03 18.54
CA GLN A 52 11.99 -6.81 18.41
C GLN A 52 12.25 -7.13 16.95
N PHE A 53 13.44 -6.84 16.44
CA PHE A 53 13.78 -7.16 15.05
C PHE A 53 13.92 -8.68 14.88
N ILE A 54 13.09 -9.27 14.02
CA ILE A 54 13.08 -10.71 13.73
C ILE A 54 13.36 -11.02 12.26
N GLY A 55 13.72 -10.00 11.47
CA GLY A 55 13.99 -10.14 10.04
C GLY A 55 12.76 -10.64 9.28
N LEU A 56 12.92 -11.72 8.51
CA LEU A 56 11.86 -12.26 7.65
C LEU A 56 10.99 -13.35 8.31
N SER A 57 11.13 -13.56 9.62
CA SER A 57 10.42 -14.65 10.32
C SER A 57 8.90 -14.56 10.17
N ASN A 58 8.33 -13.35 10.19
CA ASN A 58 6.89 -13.14 9.96
C ASN A 58 6.44 -13.66 8.58
N TYR A 59 7.29 -13.50 7.54
CA TYR A 59 6.97 -13.96 6.19
C TYR A 59 7.09 -15.48 6.06
N ALA A 60 8.11 -16.09 6.69
CA ALA A 60 8.27 -17.53 6.70
C ALA A 60 7.07 -18.21 7.39
N GLN A 61 6.58 -17.64 8.49
CA GLN A 61 5.42 -18.13 9.22
C GLN A 61 4.15 -18.19 8.34
N LEU A 62 3.99 -17.31 7.36
CA LEU A 62 2.84 -17.34 6.43
C LEU A 62 2.77 -18.62 5.60
N PHE A 63 3.92 -19.26 5.34
CA PHE A 63 3.99 -20.52 4.58
C PHE A 63 3.87 -21.76 5.47
N GLU A 64 4.01 -21.60 6.78
CA GLU A 64 3.94 -22.67 7.78
C GLU A 64 2.55 -22.79 8.42
N LEU A 65 1.61 -21.90 8.08
CA LEU A 65 0.23 -21.89 8.55
C LEU A 65 -0.47 -23.23 8.24
N THR A 66 -0.40 -24.14 9.21
CA THR A 66 -0.99 -25.48 9.17
C THR A 66 -2.51 -25.44 9.35
N SER A 67 -3.00 -24.34 9.90
CA SER A 67 -4.42 -23.98 9.92
C SER A 67 -4.66 -22.94 8.81
N PRO A 68 -5.23 -23.32 7.66
CA PRO A 68 -5.54 -22.36 6.63
C PRO A 68 -6.54 -21.33 7.19
N PRO A 69 -6.34 -20.02 6.94
CA PRO A 69 -7.35 -19.02 7.25
C PRO A 69 -8.69 -19.40 6.59
N PRO A 70 -9.83 -18.93 7.13
CA PRO A 70 -11.17 -19.31 6.65
C PRO A 70 -11.39 -19.06 5.16
N TYR A 71 -10.58 -18.17 4.56
CA TYR A 71 -10.51 -17.95 3.12
C TYR A 71 -9.05 -18.04 2.68
N SER A 72 -8.76 -18.93 1.73
CA SER A 72 -7.42 -19.02 1.14
C SER A 72 -7.18 -17.88 0.16
N PHE A 73 -5.91 -17.54 -0.07
CA PHE A 73 -5.50 -16.52 -1.05
C PHE A 73 -6.15 -16.73 -2.44
N LEU A 74 -6.22 -17.98 -2.92
CA LEU A 74 -6.83 -18.30 -4.21
C LEU A 74 -8.35 -18.09 -4.22
N TYR A 75 -9.04 -18.41 -3.12
CA TYR A 75 -10.47 -18.13 -3.01
C TYR A 75 -10.75 -16.63 -3.04
N ALA A 76 -9.95 -15.82 -2.33
CA ALA A 76 -10.07 -14.37 -2.36
C ALA A 76 -9.83 -13.82 -3.79
N LEU A 77 -8.80 -14.31 -4.48
CA LEU A 77 -8.47 -13.90 -5.86
C LEU A 77 -9.60 -14.23 -6.84
N LEU A 78 -10.18 -15.44 -6.75
CA LEU A 78 -11.28 -15.86 -7.61
C LEU A 78 -12.55 -15.04 -7.35
N TYR A 79 -12.85 -14.75 -6.09
CA TYR A 79 -14.00 -13.94 -5.72
C TYR A 79 -13.85 -12.51 -6.24
N ASP A 80 -12.67 -11.90 -6.10
CA ASP A 80 -12.39 -10.55 -6.59
C ASP A 80 -12.49 -10.48 -8.13
N ALA A 81 -11.89 -11.45 -8.83
CA ALA A 81 -11.98 -11.53 -10.29
C ALA A 81 -13.43 -11.67 -10.79
N PHE A 82 -14.23 -12.52 -10.13
CA PHE A 82 -15.64 -12.68 -10.44
C PHE A 82 -16.43 -11.39 -10.17
N TYR A 83 -16.21 -10.77 -9.02
CA TYR A 83 -16.87 -9.53 -8.61
C TYR A 83 -16.57 -8.37 -9.57
N VAL A 84 -15.31 -8.17 -9.94
CA VAL A 84 -14.90 -7.13 -10.90
C VAL A 84 -15.52 -7.39 -12.27
N THR A 85 -15.51 -8.63 -12.75
CA THR A 85 -16.11 -8.98 -14.04
C THR A 85 -17.61 -8.70 -14.05
N LEU A 86 -18.32 -9.12 -13.01
CA LEU A 86 -19.76 -8.93 -12.86
C LEU A 86 -20.13 -7.44 -12.77
N THR A 87 -19.42 -6.67 -11.95
CA THR A 87 -19.69 -5.23 -11.77
C THR A 87 -19.46 -4.47 -13.07
N VAL A 88 -18.37 -4.75 -13.78
CA VAL A 88 -18.11 -4.18 -15.10
C VAL A 88 -19.23 -4.52 -16.08
N PHE A 89 -19.63 -5.80 -16.18
CA PHE A 89 -20.71 -6.23 -17.06
C PHE A 89 -22.04 -5.49 -16.76
N ILE A 90 -22.39 -5.34 -15.47
CA ILE A 90 -23.59 -4.61 -15.05
C ILE A 90 -23.51 -3.14 -15.46
N VAL A 91 -22.38 -2.47 -15.22
CA VAL A 91 -22.18 -1.05 -15.56
C VAL A 91 -22.33 -0.80 -17.06
N PHE A 92 -21.87 -1.72 -17.91
CA PHE A 92 -22.02 -1.62 -19.37
C PHE A 92 -23.41 -2.00 -19.89
N SER A 93 -24.23 -2.67 -19.07
CA SER A 93 -25.59 -3.10 -19.43
C SER A 93 -26.68 -2.07 -19.06
N ILE A 94 -26.29 -0.97 -18.40
CA ILE A 94 -27.14 0.18 -18.02
C ILE A 94 -26.87 1.32 -19.00
#